data_AF-A0A0F7Y837-F1
#
_entry.id   AF-A0A0F7Y837-F1
#
_cell.length_a   1.000
_cell.length_b   1.000
_cell.length_c   1.000
_cell.angle_alpha   90.00
_cell.angle_beta   90.00
_cell.angle_gamma   90.00
#
_symmetry.space_group_name_H-M   'P 1'
#
loop_
_entity.id
_entity.type
_entity.pdbx_description
1 polymer ?
#
loop_
_entity_poly.entity_id
_entity_poly.type
_entity_poly.pdbx_seq_one_letter_code
_entity_poly.pdbx_strand_id
1 'polypeptide(L)'
;METRDVLALLTCVLLVVSGSTYGIKFLRRGNFLLGLEWLIVAFSGTNFLIYLLTQSQVSYGISYFCDAFSRGFGIPIVTVLGLMAVTHGFRPSVGKDALIFAITFVCTFVMIKADFMIKPLPYFYVVMWAGYTVYLAYFISRLALVGEYLHAFGVTVAAMLGLLVACIYDFYPIPGDDTKAIFMSIALASWSFMMIQLYYAYFALVRAKHQAVPAR
;
A
#
# COMPACT_ATOMS: atom_id res chain seq x y z
N MET A 1 16.10 21.99 -11.21
CA MET A 1 15.70 20.85 -10.34
C MET A 1 16.96 20.17 -9.91
N GLU A 2 17.09 19.90 -8.61
CA GLU A 2 18.22 19.14 -8.09
C GLU A 2 17.99 17.65 -8.31
N THR A 3 19.06 16.83 -8.27
CA THR A 3 18.97 15.38 -8.51
C THR A 3 17.96 14.68 -7.60
N ARG A 4 17.82 15.16 -6.35
CA ARG A 4 16.84 14.65 -5.38
C ARG A 4 15.38 14.88 -5.81
N ASP A 5 15.08 16.01 -6.44
CA ASP A 5 13.72 16.32 -6.91
C ASP A 5 13.35 15.47 -8.12
N VAL A 6 14.32 15.27 -9.02
CA VAL A 6 14.15 14.40 -10.19
C VAL A 6 13.90 12.96 -9.74
N LEU A 7 14.61 12.49 -8.72
CA LEU A 7 14.39 11.15 -8.17
C LEU A 7 13.00 11.01 -7.53
N ALA A 8 12.53 12.04 -6.80
CA ALA A 8 11.20 12.05 -6.23
C ALA A 8 10.11 12.01 -7.31
N LEU A 9 10.29 12.74 -8.42
CA LEU A 9 9.39 12.67 -9.58
C LEU A 9 9.39 11.28 -10.24
N LEU A 10 10.57 10.71 -10.49
CA LEU A 10 10.69 9.38 -11.12
C LEU A 10 10.04 8.28 -10.27
N THR A 11 10.27 8.31 -8.96
CA THR A 11 9.68 7.35 -8.01
C THR A 11 8.18 7.56 -7.85
N CYS A 12 7.69 8.81 -7.96
CA CYS A 12 6.25 9.10 -8.02
C CYS A 12 5.62 8.53 -9.29
N VAL A 13 6.26 8.67 -10.45
CA VAL A 13 5.80 8.05 -11.71
C VAL A 13 5.79 6.52 -11.58
N LEU A 14 6.84 5.94 -10.99
CA LEU A 14 6.90 4.50 -10.71
C LEU A 14 5.72 4.05 -9.85
N LEU A 15 5.36 4.81 -8.80
CA LEU A 15 4.21 4.51 -7.94
C LEU A 15 2.91 4.53 -8.75
N VAL A 16 2.68 5.57 -9.55
CA VAL A 16 1.48 5.71 -10.37
C VAL A 16 1.35 4.56 -11.36
N VAL A 17 2.43 4.25 -12.09
CA VAL A 17 2.44 3.17 -13.09
C VAL A 17 2.23 1.81 -12.42
N SER A 18 2.88 1.56 -11.29
CA SER A 18 2.74 0.31 -10.54
C SER A 18 1.32 0.15 -10.00
N GLY A 19 0.80 1.14 -9.28
CA GLY A 19 -0.55 1.12 -8.73
C GLY A 19 -1.61 0.95 -9.83
N SER A 20 -1.50 1.70 -10.92
CA SER A 20 -2.43 1.59 -12.05
C SER A 20 -2.38 0.19 -12.70
N THR A 21 -1.17 -0.29 -13.00
CA THR A 21 -0.98 -1.57 -13.70
C THR A 21 -1.47 -2.74 -12.87
N TYR A 22 -1.04 -2.84 -11.61
CA TYR A 22 -1.39 -3.98 -10.76
C TYR A 22 -2.79 -3.86 -10.17
N GLY A 23 -3.30 -2.64 -9.93
CA GLY A 23 -4.69 -2.40 -9.56
C GLY A 23 -5.66 -2.89 -10.63
N ILE A 24 -5.47 -2.48 -11.90
CA ILE A 24 -6.28 -2.96 -13.03
C ILE A 24 -6.16 -4.48 -13.18
N LYS A 25 -4.96 -5.05 -13.03
CA LYS A 25 -4.77 -6.51 -13.11
C LYS A 25 -5.53 -7.24 -11.99
N PHE A 26 -5.57 -6.72 -10.76
CA PHE A 26 -6.36 -7.31 -9.67
C PHE A 26 -7.87 -7.21 -9.92
N LEU A 27 -8.36 -6.06 -10.41
CA LEU A 27 -9.77 -5.89 -10.78
C LEU A 27 -10.20 -6.90 -11.86
N ARG A 28 -9.39 -7.07 -12.91
CA ARG A 28 -9.64 -8.06 -13.97
C ARG A 28 -9.65 -9.50 -13.47
N ARG A 29 -9.08 -9.76 -12.29
CA ARG A 29 -9.02 -11.08 -11.63
C ARG A 29 -10.04 -11.21 -10.50
N GLY A 30 -10.95 -10.25 -10.35
CA GLY A 30 -12.06 -10.29 -9.40
C GLY A 30 -11.68 -9.99 -7.95
N ASN A 31 -10.48 -9.48 -7.67
CA ASN A 31 -10.11 -9.01 -6.34
C ASN A 31 -10.28 -7.49 -6.26
N PHE A 32 -11.49 -7.05 -5.89
CA PHE A 32 -11.85 -5.63 -5.85
C PHE A 32 -11.15 -4.88 -4.73
N LEU A 33 -10.95 -5.50 -3.56
CA LEU A 33 -10.25 -4.88 -2.43
C LEU A 33 -8.82 -4.47 -2.81
N LEU A 34 -8.01 -5.41 -3.32
CA LEU A 34 -6.64 -5.10 -3.76
C LEU A 34 -6.63 -4.18 -4.98
N GLY A 35 -7.54 -4.42 -5.93
CA GLY A 35 -7.60 -3.64 -7.15
C GLY A 35 -7.88 -2.16 -6.90
N LEU A 36 -8.91 -1.86 -6.10
CA LEU A 36 -9.30 -0.48 -5.78
C LEU A 36 -8.28 0.20 -4.88
N GLU A 37 -7.70 -0.49 -3.90
CA GLU A 37 -6.65 0.08 -3.05
C GLU A 37 -5.44 0.55 -3.87
N TRP A 38 -4.95 -0.29 -4.79
CA TRP A 38 -3.82 0.06 -5.66
C TRP A 38 -4.15 1.25 -6.58
N LEU A 39 -5.40 1.36 -7.02
CA LEU A 39 -5.88 2.50 -7.80
C LEU A 39 -6.01 3.78 -6.97
N ILE A 40 -6.40 3.67 -5.69
CA ILE A 40 -6.41 4.81 -4.77
C ILE A 40 -4.98 5.31 -4.53
N VAL A 41 -4.02 4.40 -4.34
CA VAL A 41 -2.60 4.76 -4.25
C VAL A 41 -2.09 5.40 -5.55
N ALA A 42 -2.47 4.88 -6.72
CA ALA A 42 -2.12 5.48 -8.01
C ALA A 42 -2.74 6.87 -8.22
N PHE A 43 -4.00 7.05 -7.81
CA PHE A 43 -4.70 8.32 -7.85
C PHE A 43 -4.07 9.34 -6.90
N SER A 44 -3.67 8.90 -5.70
CA SER A 44 -2.88 9.70 -4.76
C SER A 44 -1.56 10.15 -5.41
N GLY A 45 -0.79 9.21 -5.95
CA GLY A 45 0.48 9.49 -6.61
C GLY A 45 0.35 10.43 -7.81
N THR A 46 -0.75 10.35 -8.56
CA THR A 46 -1.01 11.23 -9.71
C THR A 46 -1.26 12.66 -9.23
N ASN A 47 -2.07 12.83 -8.18
CA ASN A 47 -2.29 14.14 -7.57
C ASN A 47 -1.01 14.69 -6.91
N PHE A 48 -0.19 13.82 -6.31
CA PHE A 48 1.10 14.22 -5.78
C PHE A 48 2.05 14.68 -6.89
N LEU A 49 2.09 13.97 -8.01
CA LEU A 49 2.89 14.35 -9.18
C LEU A 49 2.44 15.71 -9.74
N ILE A 50 1.14 15.93 -9.86
CA ILE A 50 0.59 17.24 -10.26
C ILE A 50 1.03 18.31 -9.27
N TYR A 51 0.96 18.05 -7.97
CA TYR A 51 1.45 18.99 -6.96
C TYR A 51 2.94 19.30 -7.12
N LEU A 52 3.80 18.29 -7.30
CA LEU A 52 5.23 18.50 -7.49
C LEU A 52 5.53 19.41 -8.70
N LEU A 53 4.75 19.26 -9.78
CA LEU A 53 4.94 20.02 -11.03
C LEU A 53 4.29 21.41 -11.02
N THR A 54 3.17 21.59 -10.31
CA THR A 54 2.31 22.79 -10.42
C THR A 54 2.16 23.56 -9.11
N GLN A 55 2.55 22.98 -7.98
CA GLN A 55 2.32 23.48 -6.62
C GLN A 55 0.82 23.67 -6.28
N SER A 56 -0.07 22.97 -6.98
CA SER A 56 -1.52 22.97 -6.75
C SER A 56 -1.88 22.40 -5.37
N GLN A 57 -2.37 23.28 -4.49
CA GLN A 57 -2.80 22.89 -3.12
C GLN A 57 -4.02 21.96 -3.11
N VAL A 58 -4.88 22.06 -4.13
CA VAL A 58 -6.01 21.14 -4.29
C VAL A 58 -5.50 19.71 -4.53
N SER A 59 -4.53 19.56 -5.44
CA SER A 59 -3.93 18.26 -5.73
C SER A 59 -3.18 17.72 -4.52
N TYR A 60 -2.47 18.57 -3.78
CA TYR A 60 -1.86 18.17 -2.52
C TYR A 60 -2.88 17.66 -1.50
N GLY A 61 -4.01 18.38 -1.31
CA GLY A 61 -5.06 17.97 -0.38
C GLY A 61 -5.69 16.61 -0.73
N ILE A 62 -5.91 16.34 -2.02
CA ILE A 62 -6.40 15.03 -2.50
C ILE A 62 -5.36 13.94 -2.21
N SER A 63 -4.10 14.17 -2.59
CA SER A 63 -3.02 13.22 -2.34
C SER A 63 -2.87 12.92 -0.84
N TYR A 64 -2.86 13.95 -0.01
CA TYR A 64 -2.77 13.83 1.45
C TYR A 64 -3.89 12.97 2.03
N PHE A 65 -5.14 13.20 1.60
CA PHE A 65 -6.28 12.40 2.04
C PHE A 65 -6.15 10.93 1.63
N CYS A 66 -5.81 10.66 0.37
CA CYS A 66 -5.66 9.29 -0.13
C CYS A 66 -4.45 8.57 0.49
N ASP A 67 -3.34 9.27 0.74
CA ASP A 67 -2.19 8.72 1.47
C ASP A 67 -2.57 8.37 2.91
N ALA A 68 -3.25 9.27 3.62
CA ALA A 68 -3.75 9.02 4.97
C ALA A 68 -4.70 7.81 5.02
N PHE A 69 -5.62 7.71 4.05
CA PHE A 69 -6.49 6.55 3.88
C PHE A 69 -5.69 5.25 3.73
N SER A 70 -4.73 5.24 2.80
CA SER A 70 -3.94 4.05 2.47
C SER A 70 -3.06 3.62 3.65
N ARG A 71 -2.46 4.57 4.36
CA ARG A 71 -1.61 4.30 5.53
C ARG A 71 -2.40 3.87 6.76
N GLY A 72 -3.59 4.43 6.96
CA GLY A 72 -4.42 4.14 8.12
C GLY A 72 -5.23 2.87 7.96
N PHE A 73 -5.87 2.67 6.80
CA PHE A 73 -6.89 1.64 6.62
C PHE A 73 -6.71 0.83 5.33
N GLY A 74 -6.33 1.47 4.22
CA GLY A 74 -6.21 0.82 2.92
C GLY A 74 -5.20 -0.35 2.91
N ILE A 75 -3.91 -0.06 3.11
CA ILE A 75 -2.89 -1.11 3.22
C ILE A 75 -3.13 -2.00 4.46
N PRO A 76 -3.30 -1.48 5.68
CA PRO A 76 -3.35 -2.35 6.84
C PRO A 76 -4.60 -3.22 6.96
N ILE A 77 -5.76 -2.78 6.44
CA ILE A 77 -7.04 -3.48 6.57
C ILE A 77 -7.50 -4.00 5.22
N VAL A 78 -7.70 -3.12 4.23
CA VAL A 78 -8.25 -3.50 2.92
C VAL A 78 -7.34 -4.51 2.21
N THR A 79 -6.02 -4.29 2.25
CA THR A 79 -5.06 -5.24 1.65
C THR A 79 -5.06 -6.58 2.38
N VAL A 80 -5.11 -6.59 3.72
CA VAL A 80 -5.21 -7.85 4.48
C VAL A 80 -6.44 -8.64 4.05
N LEU A 81 -7.61 -8.00 4.05
CA LEU A 81 -8.86 -8.62 3.60
C LEU A 81 -8.77 -9.11 2.15
N GLY A 82 -8.13 -8.35 1.27
CA GLY A 82 -7.87 -8.75 -0.11
C GLY A 82 -6.94 -9.97 -0.23
N LEU A 83 -5.89 -10.05 0.58
CA LEU A 83 -4.98 -11.19 0.65
C LEU A 83 -5.64 -12.42 1.30
N MET A 84 -6.64 -12.23 2.16
CA MET A 84 -7.39 -13.34 2.77
C MET A 84 -8.14 -14.20 1.76
N ALA A 85 -8.35 -13.72 0.53
CA ALA A 85 -8.86 -14.54 -0.57
C ALA A 85 -7.96 -15.75 -0.88
N VAL A 86 -6.63 -15.62 -0.71
CA VAL A 86 -5.67 -16.71 -0.98
C VAL A 86 -5.18 -17.40 0.28
N THR A 87 -5.33 -16.83 1.47
CA THR A 87 -4.94 -17.52 2.71
C THR A 87 -6.12 -18.22 3.37
N HIS A 88 -7.27 -17.57 3.48
CA HIS A 88 -8.46 -18.05 4.21
C HIS A 88 -9.67 -18.31 3.31
N GLY A 89 -9.58 -18.03 2.00
CA GLY A 89 -10.71 -18.17 1.08
C GLY A 89 -11.77 -17.08 1.24
N PHE A 90 -11.44 -15.97 1.93
CA PHE A 90 -12.37 -14.86 2.15
C PHE A 90 -12.61 -14.11 0.83
N ARG A 91 -13.83 -14.21 0.30
CA ARG A 91 -14.26 -13.53 -0.94
C ARG A 91 -15.56 -12.78 -0.66
N PRO A 92 -15.48 -11.53 -0.17
CA PRO A 92 -16.64 -10.68 0.02
C PRO A 92 -17.40 -10.43 -1.28
N SER A 93 -18.69 -10.11 -1.16
CA SER A 93 -19.49 -9.64 -2.29
C SER A 93 -19.16 -8.18 -2.60
N VAL A 94 -19.42 -7.73 -3.83
CA VAL A 94 -19.17 -6.35 -4.26
C VAL A 94 -19.80 -5.30 -3.32
N GLY A 95 -21.00 -5.57 -2.79
CA GLY A 95 -21.65 -4.68 -1.82
C GLY A 95 -20.90 -4.59 -0.49
N LYS A 96 -20.30 -5.70 -0.02
CA LYS A 96 -19.47 -5.70 1.19
C LYS A 96 -18.14 -4.98 0.94
N ASP A 97 -17.56 -5.13 -0.24
CA ASP A 97 -16.36 -4.38 -0.63
C ASP A 97 -16.62 -2.88 -0.63
N ALA A 98 -17.72 -2.45 -1.26
CA ALA A 98 -18.13 -1.05 -1.25
C ALA A 98 -18.36 -0.53 0.17
N LEU A 99 -18.97 -1.32 1.05
CA LEU A 99 -19.17 -0.96 2.45
C LEU A 99 -17.85 -0.83 3.21
N ILE A 100 -16.90 -1.74 3.00
CA ILE A 100 -15.55 -1.67 3.60
C ILE A 100 -14.87 -0.36 3.20
N PHE A 101 -14.89 -0.01 1.91
CA PHE A 101 -14.35 1.26 1.44
C PHE A 101 -15.09 2.45 2.06
N ALA A 102 -16.42 2.46 2.06
CA ALA A 102 -17.21 3.55 2.63
C ALA A 102 -16.86 3.79 4.11
N ILE A 103 -16.80 2.73 4.92
CA ILE A 103 -16.44 2.82 6.34
C ILE A 103 -15.01 3.35 6.49
N THR A 104 -14.05 2.79 5.76
CA THR A 104 -12.63 3.20 5.88
C THR A 104 -12.39 4.63 5.39
N PHE A 105 -13.14 5.12 4.40
CA PHE A 105 -13.13 6.52 3.99
C PHE A 105 -13.67 7.45 5.09
N VAL A 106 -14.80 7.10 5.71
CA VAL A 106 -15.36 7.86 6.83
C VAL A 106 -14.39 7.86 8.02
N CYS A 107 -13.82 6.72 8.37
CA CYS A 107 -12.80 6.62 9.43
C CYS A 107 -11.57 7.49 9.11
N THR A 108 -11.13 7.53 7.85
CA THR A 108 -10.02 8.41 7.43
C THR A 108 -10.39 9.87 7.61
N PHE A 109 -11.60 10.28 7.20
CA PHE A 109 -12.06 11.65 7.36
C PHE A 109 -12.05 12.07 8.83
N VAL A 110 -12.59 11.24 9.73
CA VAL A 110 -12.54 11.48 11.17
C VAL A 110 -11.10 11.52 11.67
N MET A 111 -10.27 10.55 11.26
CA MET A 111 -8.87 10.43 11.67
C MET A 111 -8.06 11.70 11.37
N ILE A 112 -8.25 12.33 10.22
CA ILE A 112 -7.47 13.52 9.83
C ILE A 112 -8.11 14.85 10.25
N LYS A 113 -9.41 14.88 10.56
CA LYS A 113 -10.14 16.11 10.92
C LYS A 113 -10.40 16.27 12.41
N ALA A 114 -10.38 15.18 13.18
CA ALA A 114 -10.67 15.25 14.59
C ALA A 114 -9.46 15.80 15.38
N ASP A 115 -9.70 16.85 16.18
CA ASP A 115 -8.63 17.50 16.96
C ASP A 115 -7.92 16.55 17.93
N PHE A 116 -8.64 15.58 18.49
CA PHE A 116 -8.05 14.58 19.39
C PHE A 116 -7.07 13.64 18.69
N MET A 117 -7.12 13.55 17.36
CA MET A 117 -6.23 12.69 16.58
C MET A 117 -4.90 13.36 16.22
N ILE A 118 -4.77 14.68 16.33
CA ILE A 118 -3.56 15.42 15.91
C ILE A 118 -2.28 14.84 16.52
N LYS A 119 -2.27 14.60 17.84
CA LYS A 119 -1.10 14.04 18.55
C LYS A 119 -0.90 12.54 18.33
N PRO A 120 -1.93 11.67 18.42
CA PRO A 120 -1.74 10.24 18.25
C PRO A 120 -1.58 9.77 16.80
N LEU A 121 -1.89 10.60 15.79
CA LEU A 121 -1.93 10.18 14.38
C LEU A 121 -0.63 9.51 13.87
N PRO A 122 0.58 10.05 14.12
CA PRO A 122 1.83 9.36 13.75
C PRO A 122 1.96 7.95 14.35
N TYR A 123 1.62 7.80 15.63
CA TYR A 123 1.68 6.51 16.33
C TYR A 123 0.63 5.55 15.81
N PHE A 124 -0.56 6.05 15.48
CA PHE A 124 -1.62 5.26 14.87
C PHE A 124 -1.13 4.62 13.56
N TYR A 125 -0.48 5.39 12.67
CA TYR A 125 0.07 4.83 11.44
C TYR A 125 1.10 3.73 11.69
N VAL A 126 2.01 3.92 12.65
CA VAL A 126 3.00 2.88 13.00
C VAL A 126 2.32 1.63 13.55
N VAL A 127 1.32 1.77 14.42
CA VAL A 127 0.55 0.64 14.97
C VAL A 127 -0.17 -0.13 13.85
N MET A 128 -0.82 0.57 12.93
CA MET A 128 -1.49 -0.05 11.80
C MET A 128 -0.50 -0.80 10.90
N TRP A 129 0.67 -0.21 10.61
CA TRP A 129 1.74 -0.87 9.88
C TRP A 129 2.32 -2.07 10.62
N ALA A 130 2.53 -1.98 11.94
CA ALA A 130 2.98 -3.10 12.74
C ALA A 130 1.98 -4.27 12.68
N GLY A 131 0.69 -4.00 12.86
CA GLY A 131 -0.37 -5.01 12.71
C GLY A 131 -0.39 -5.65 11.31
N TYR A 132 -0.23 -4.83 10.27
CA TYR A 132 -0.10 -5.31 8.89
C TYR A 132 1.11 -6.24 8.71
N THR A 133 2.27 -5.88 9.25
CA THR A 133 3.48 -6.72 9.15
C THR A 133 3.34 -8.06 9.87
N VAL A 134 2.58 -8.13 10.97
CA VAL A 134 2.25 -9.41 11.63
C VAL A 134 1.46 -10.31 10.69
N TYR A 135 0.46 -9.77 9.99
CA TYR A 135 -0.26 -10.53 8.97
C TYR A 135 0.65 -10.93 7.79
N LEU A 136 1.54 -10.04 7.35
CA LEU A 136 2.50 -10.37 6.29
C LEU A 136 3.45 -11.48 6.71
N ALA A 137 3.90 -11.56 7.97
CA ALA A 137 4.72 -12.68 8.45
C ALA A 137 3.99 -14.02 8.28
N TYR A 138 2.69 -14.06 8.58
CA TYR A 138 1.86 -15.22 8.28
C TYR A 138 1.78 -15.47 6.76
N PHE A 139 1.49 -14.46 5.93
CA PHE A 139 1.43 -14.61 4.47
C PHE A 139 2.75 -15.13 3.87
N ILE A 140 3.90 -14.64 4.36
CA ILE A 140 5.25 -15.08 4.02
C ILE A 140 5.44 -16.55 4.39
N SER A 141 5.03 -16.97 5.58
CA SER A 141 5.09 -18.39 5.97
C SER A 141 4.27 -19.27 5.03
N ARG A 142 3.10 -18.81 4.57
CA ARG A 142 2.26 -19.55 3.61
C ARG A 142 2.95 -19.71 2.27
N LEU A 143 3.70 -18.70 1.80
CA LEU A 143 4.50 -18.78 0.57
C LEU A 143 5.65 -19.78 0.73
N ALA A 144 6.39 -19.71 1.84
CA ALA A 144 7.50 -20.61 2.11
C ALA A 144 7.03 -22.08 2.18
N LEU A 145 5.88 -22.34 2.80
CA LEU A 145 5.29 -23.68 2.89
C LEU A 145 4.95 -24.31 1.54
N VAL A 146 4.67 -23.51 0.52
CA VAL A 146 4.40 -24.00 -0.85
C VAL A 146 5.63 -23.92 -1.76
N GLY A 147 6.82 -23.65 -1.21
CA GLY A 147 8.09 -23.59 -1.94
C GLY A 147 8.33 -22.29 -2.71
N GLU A 148 7.48 -21.26 -2.56
CA GLU A 148 7.58 -19.98 -3.27
C GLU A 148 8.56 -19.02 -2.56
N TYR A 149 9.80 -19.46 -2.35
CA TYR A 149 10.81 -18.76 -1.53
C TYR A 149 11.22 -17.39 -2.05
N LEU A 150 11.31 -17.21 -3.37
CA LEU A 150 11.65 -15.91 -3.97
C LEU A 150 10.54 -14.88 -3.68
N HIS A 151 9.29 -15.31 -3.76
CA HIS A 151 8.17 -14.44 -3.43
C HIS A 151 8.09 -14.15 -1.94
N ALA A 152 8.32 -15.14 -1.09
CA ALA A 152 8.43 -14.98 0.36
C ALA A 152 9.51 -13.95 0.73
N PHE A 153 10.72 -14.09 0.18
CA PHE A 153 11.82 -13.16 0.40
C PHE A 153 11.48 -11.73 -0.04
N GLY A 154 10.94 -11.56 -1.25
CA GLY A 154 10.57 -10.24 -1.72
C GLY A 154 9.49 -9.59 -0.85
N VAL A 155 8.51 -10.35 -0.36
CA VAL A 155 7.49 -9.81 0.56
C VAL A 155 8.10 -9.45 1.91
N THR A 156 9.09 -10.21 2.41
CA THR A 156 9.86 -9.85 3.61
C THR A 156 10.56 -8.50 3.43
N VAL A 157 11.27 -8.31 2.32
CA VAL A 157 11.94 -7.03 2.01
C VAL A 157 10.92 -5.88 1.94
N ALA A 158 9.78 -6.10 1.26
CA ALA A 158 8.72 -5.11 1.17
C ALA A 158 8.12 -4.75 2.54
N ALA A 159 7.90 -5.75 3.41
CA ALA A 159 7.38 -5.54 4.75
C ALA A 159 8.37 -4.74 5.62
N MET A 160 9.65 -5.06 5.55
CA MET A 160 10.70 -4.34 6.27
C MET A 160 10.83 -2.88 5.81
N LEU A 161 10.85 -2.65 4.49
CA LEU A 161 10.92 -1.30 3.92
C LEU A 161 9.68 -0.48 4.28
N GLY A 162 8.48 -1.07 4.18
CA GLY A 162 7.23 -0.40 4.54
C GLY A 162 7.18 0.00 6.01
N LEU A 163 7.59 -0.91 6.91
CA LEU A 163 7.66 -0.62 8.35
C LEU A 163 8.71 0.45 8.66
N LEU A 164 9.88 0.38 8.03
CA LEU A 164 10.92 1.40 8.17
C LEU A 164 10.42 2.78 7.74
N VAL A 165 9.76 2.85 6.58
CA VAL A 165 9.14 4.08 6.08
C VAL A 165 8.11 4.60 7.09
N ALA A 166 7.23 3.75 7.62
CA ALA A 166 6.24 4.14 8.62
C ALA A 166 6.87 4.70 9.91
N CYS A 167 7.96 4.11 10.39
CA CYS A 167 8.68 4.57 11.58
C CYS A 167 9.43 5.89 11.35
N ILE A 168 9.86 6.18 10.12
CA ILE A 168 10.62 7.40 9.80
C ILE A 168 9.68 8.57 9.46
N TYR A 169 8.61 8.32 8.71
CA TYR A 169 7.77 9.32 8.03
C TYR A 169 7.46 10.56 8.88
N ASP A 170 6.97 10.34 10.08
CA ASP A 170 6.43 11.39 10.95
C ASP A 170 7.30 11.69 12.17
N PHE A 171 8.38 10.94 12.39
CA PHE A 171 9.18 11.00 13.61
C PHE A 171 10.58 11.56 13.41
N TYR A 172 11.20 11.30 12.26
CA TYR A 172 12.62 11.59 12.06
C TYR A 172 12.83 12.45 10.83
N PRO A 173 13.40 13.66 10.97
CA PRO A 173 13.93 14.39 9.82
C PRO A 173 15.20 13.69 9.32
N ILE A 174 15.31 13.51 8.01
CA ILE A 174 16.54 12.99 7.40
C ILE A 174 17.54 14.16 7.27
N PRO A 175 18.77 14.05 7.83
CA PRO A 175 19.77 15.11 7.71
C PRO A 175 20.06 15.46 6.25
N GLY A 176 19.94 16.75 5.90
CA GLY A 176 20.15 17.24 4.53
C GLY A 176 18.96 17.08 3.57
N ASP A 177 17.80 16.65 4.07
CA ASP A 177 16.57 16.47 3.29
C ASP A 177 15.46 17.45 3.71
N ASP A 178 15.77 18.74 3.71
CA ASP A 178 14.86 19.80 4.17
C ASP A 178 13.54 19.85 3.39
N THR A 179 13.55 19.39 2.12
CA THR A 179 12.37 19.30 1.24
C THR A 179 11.64 17.95 1.31
N LYS A 180 12.14 17.00 2.11
CA LYS A 180 11.71 15.59 2.16
C LYS A 180 11.84 14.83 0.84
N ALA A 181 12.54 15.35 -0.15
CA ALA A 181 12.65 14.73 -1.49
C ALA A 181 13.34 13.35 -1.44
N ILE A 182 14.36 13.18 -0.60
CA ILE A 182 15.07 11.91 -0.43
C ILE A 182 14.16 10.90 0.26
N PHE A 183 13.51 11.29 1.36
CA PHE A 183 12.54 10.47 2.06
C PHE A 183 11.42 10.01 1.12
N MET A 184 10.81 10.95 0.39
CA MET A 184 9.72 10.66 -0.55
C MET A 184 10.19 9.69 -1.64
N SER A 185 11.40 9.85 -2.16
CA SER A 185 11.95 8.92 -3.14
C SER A 185 12.00 7.48 -2.62
N ILE A 186 12.52 7.29 -1.41
CA ILE A 186 12.62 5.97 -0.76
C ILE A 186 11.23 5.41 -0.47
N ALA A 187 10.32 6.24 0.07
CA ALA A 187 8.96 5.85 0.38
C ALA A 187 8.22 5.40 -0.89
N LEU A 188 8.16 6.24 -1.92
CA LEU A 188 7.43 5.95 -3.17
C LEU A 188 7.99 4.71 -3.87
N ALA A 189 9.31 4.51 -3.88
CA ALA A 189 9.93 3.30 -4.40
C ALA A 189 9.55 2.05 -3.58
N SER A 190 9.57 2.15 -2.25
CA SER A 190 9.21 1.03 -1.35
C SER A 190 7.75 0.61 -1.53
N TRP A 191 6.84 1.58 -1.62
CA TRP A 191 5.43 1.32 -1.90
C TRP A 191 5.22 0.68 -3.28
N SER A 192 5.92 1.18 -4.30
CA SER A 192 5.89 0.58 -5.65
C SER A 192 6.34 -0.87 -5.63
N PHE A 193 7.47 -1.16 -4.97
CA PHE A 193 8.01 -2.51 -4.84
C PHE A 193 7.02 -3.43 -4.11
N MET A 194 6.44 -2.98 -2.99
CA MET A 194 5.43 -3.75 -2.26
C MET A 194 4.23 -4.09 -3.14
N MET A 195 3.70 -3.11 -3.88
CA MET A 195 2.56 -3.30 -4.77
C MET A 195 2.82 -4.34 -5.86
N ILE A 196 4.00 -4.29 -6.49
CA ILE A 196 4.45 -5.26 -7.49
C ILE A 196 4.58 -6.65 -6.85
N GLN A 197 5.28 -6.72 -5.73
CA GLN A 197 5.66 -7.98 -5.11
C GLN A 197 4.46 -8.73 -4.55
N LEU A 198 3.52 -8.02 -3.91
CA LEU A 198 2.29 -8.62 -3.40
C LEU A 198 1.40 -9.15 -4.53
N TYR A 199 1.37 -8.49 -5.70
CA TYR A 199 0.66 -9.01 -6.86
C TYR A 199 1.22 -10.38 -7.27
N TYR A 200 2.53 -10.48 -7.48
CA TYR A 200 3.13 -11.74 -7.90
C TYR A 200 3.03 -12.83 -6.83
N ALA A 201 3.24 -12.48 -5.56
CA ALA A 201 3.12 -13.39 -4.44
C ALA A 201 1.68 -13.91 -4.25
N TYR A 202 0.67 -13.05 -4.43
CA TYR A 202 -0.73 -13.45 -4.41
C TYR A 202 -1.00 -14.53 -5.46
N PHE A 203 -0.60 -14.31 -6.71
CA PHE A 203 -0.83 -15.28 -7.78
C PHE A 203 0.05 -16.53 -7.66
N ALA A 204 1.19 -16.46 -6.97
CA ALA A 204 1.96 -17.64 -6.62
C ALA A 204 1.15 -18.59 -5.73
N LEU A 205 0.51 -18.07 -4.68
CA LEU A 205 -0.38 -18.87 -3.84
C LEU A 205 -1.62 -19.38 -4.60
N VAL A 206 -2.18 -18.60 -5.54
CA VAL A 206 -3.27 -19.09 -6.41
C VAL A 206 -2.81 -20.29 -7.23
N ARG A 207 -1.63 -20.23 -7.85
CA ARG A 207 -1.09 -21.34 -8.66
C ARG A 207 -0.81 -22.58 -7.81
N ALA A 208 -0.17 -22.40 -6.66
CA ALA A 208 0.13 -23.50 -5.73
C ALA A 208 -1.15 -24.21 -5.26
N LYS A 209 -2.23 -23.47 -4.98
CA LYS A 209 -3.53 -24.04 -4.62
C LYS A 209 -4.15 -24.87 -5.74
N HIS A 210 -4.04 -24.44 -6.99
CA HIS A 210 -4.56 -25.22 -8.12
C HIS A 210 -3.76 -26.50 -8.36
N GLN A 211 -2.45 -26.49 -8.13
CA GLN A 211 -1.60 -27.68 -8.26
C GLN A 211 -1.86 -28.72 -7.16
N ALA A 212 -2.30 -28.28 -5.97
CA ALA A 212 -2.62 -29.15 -4.84
C ALA A 212 -3.96 -29.89 -4.97
N VAL A 213 -4.83 -29.52 -5.92
CA VAL A 213 -6.08 -30.24 -6.21
C VAL A 213 -5.79 -31.27 -7.29
N PRO A 214 -5.87 -32.59 -7.01
CA PRO A 214 -5.70 -33.61 -8.05
C PRO A 214 -6.77 -33.41 -9.12
N ALA A 215 -6.38 -33.49 -10.40
CA ALA A 215 -7.33 -33.56 -11.50
C ALA A 215 -8.31 -34.71 -11.23
N ARG A 216 -9.57 -34.38 -10.99
CA ARG A 216 -10.66 -35.35 -10.90
C ARG A 216 -11.07 -35.80 -12.30
#